data_AF-A0A7C5VDJ0-F1
#
_entry.id   AF-A0A7C5VDJ0-F1
#
_cell.length_a   1.000
_cell.length_b   1.000
_cell.length_c   1.000
_cell.angle_alpha   90.00
_cell.angle_beta   90.00
_cell.angle_gamma   90.00
#
_symmetry.space_group_name_H-M   'P 1'
#
loop_
_entity.id
_entity.type
_entity.pdbx_description
1 polymer ?
#
loop_
_entity_poly.entity_id
_entity_poly.type
_entity_poly.pdbx_seq_one_letter_code
_entity_poly.pdbx_strand_id
1 'polypeptide(L)'
;MKELPVYMIKCGVAVVIGYVSALVTVLSHWALTLPIAVAAYVAVTLALMGPMLRDEPNMTNRRAWTVGVGAYTAFWLLSWLAFYNALL
;
A
#
# COMPACT_ATOMS: atom_id res chain seq x y z
N MET A 1 -11.96 17.57 -2.25
CA MET A 1 -11.06 16.80 -3.15
C MET A 1 -9.72 16.50 -2.44
N LYS A 2 -9.74 15.95 -1.21
CA LYS A 2 -8.52 15.64 -0.42
C LYS A 2 -8.27 14.14 -0.20
N GLU A 3 -9.24 13.29 -0.53
CA GLU A 3 -8.98 11.85 -0.68
C GLU A 3 -7.93 11.55 -1.77
N LEU A 4 -7.86 12.35 -2.85
CA LEU A 4 -6.95 12.11 -3.98
C LEU A 4 -5.46 12.05 -3.58
N PRO A 5 -4.92 12.99 -2.77
CA PRO A 5 -3.59 12.87 -2.18
C PRO A 5 -3.34 11.58 -1.41
N VAL A 6 -4.32 11.11 -0.63
CA VAL A 6 -4.21 9.84 0.12
C VAL A 6 -4.07 8.67 -0.86
N TYR A 7 -4.92 8.61 -1.88
CA TYR A 7 -4.86 7.57 -2.89
C TYR A 7 -3.49 7.56 -3.56
N MET A 8 -2.98 8.72 -3.95
CA MET A 8 -1.65 8.84 -4.57
C MET A 8 -0.53 8.37 -3.64
N ILE A 9 -0.56 8.74 -2.36
CA ILE A 9 0.44 8.29 -1.38
C ILE A 9 0.37 6.77 -1.21
N LYS A 10 -0.83 6.20 -1.02
CA LYS A 10 -0.98 4.74 -0.90
C LYS A 10 -0.51 4.02 -2.16
N CYS A 11 -0.83 4.51 -3.36
CA CYS A 11 -0.33 3.93 -4.61
C CYS A 11 1.20 4.03 -4.72
N GLY A 12 1.79 5.17 -4.37
CA GLY A 12 3.25 5.34 -4.36
C GLY A 12 3.94 4.36 -3.41
N VAL A 13 3.43 4.22 -2.18
CA VAL A 13 3.91 3.23 -1.21
C VAL A 13 3.74 1.81 -1.76
N ALA A 14 2.60 1.50 -2.38
CA ALA A 14 2.34 0.18 -2.96
C ALA A 14 3.38 -0.22 -4.02
N VAL A 15 3.80 0.72 -4.89
CA VAL A 15 4.84 0.47 -5.90
C VAL A 15 6.20 0.16 -5.26
N VAL A 16 6.60 0.95 -4.27
CA VAL A 16 7.86 0.73 -3.52
C VAL A 16 7.83 -0.62 -2.82
N ILE A 17 6.71 -0.96 -2.18
CA ILE A 17 6.54 -2.24 -1.48
C ILE A 17 6.47 -3.41 -2.47
N GLY A 18 5.95 -3.22 -3.68
CA GLY A 18 5.99 -4.22 -4.74
C GLY A 18 7.42 -4.54 -5.18
N TYR A 19 8.27 -3.52 -5.32
CA TYR A 19 9.71 -3.72 -5.57
C TYR A 19 10.39 -4.49 -4.42
N VAL A 20 10.15 -4.09 -3.16
CA VAL A 20 10.68 -4.81 -2.00
C VAL A 20 10.18 -6.26 -1.96
N SER A 21 8.91 -6.48 -2.28
CA SER A 21 8.31 -7.81 -2.37
C SER A 21 8.98 -8.65 -3.45
N ALA A 22 9.32 -8.06 -4.60
CA ALA A 22 10.02 -8.75 -5.68
C ALA A 22 11.43 -9.18 -5.25
N LEU A 23 12.18 -8.27 -4.63
CA LEU A 23 13.50 -8.59 -4.06
C LEU A 23 13.42 -9.72 -3.03
N VAL A 24 12.45 -9.66 -2.12
CA VAL A 24 12.26 -10.70 -1.09
C VAL A 24 11.87 -12.05 -1.71
N THR A 25 11.06 -12.06 -2.77
CA THR A 25 10.74 -13.28 -3.50
C THR A 25 12.00 -13.90 -4.13
N VAL A 26 12.87 -13.08 -4.73
CA VAL A 26 14.10 -13.56 -5.40
C VAL A 26 15.16 -14.01 -4.38
N LEU A 27 15.36 -13.25 -3.31
CA LEU A 27 16.46 -13.46 -2.34
C LEU A 27 16.11 -14.42 -1.20
N SER A 28 14.83 -14.67 -0.94
CA SER A 28 14.39 -15.41 0.24
C SER A 28 13.20 -16.29 -0.05
N HIS A 29 11.99 -15.90 0.35
CA HIS A 29 10.80 -16.74 0.25
C HIS A 29 9.56 -15.91 -0.10
N TRP A 30 8.85 -16.33 -1.14
CA TRP A 30 7.67 -15.63 -1.65
C TRP A 30 6.57 -15.41 -0.59
N ALA A 31 6.43 -16.31 0.38
CA ALA A 31 5.45 -16.19 1.46
C ALA A 31 5.63 -14.95 2.36
N LEU A 32 6.82 -14.33 2.37
CA LEU A 32 7.07 -13.11 3.16
C LEU A 32 6.50 -11.85 2.49
N THR A 33 6.16 -11.89 1.20
CA THR A 33 5.65 -10.73 0.46
C THR A 33 4.32 -10.22 1.01
N LEU A 34 3.39 -11.12 1.34
CA LEU A 34 2.08 -10.76 1.85
C LEU A 34 2.14 -10.09 3.23
N PRO A 35 2.86 -10.63 4.25
CA PRO A 35 3.08 -9.94 5.51
C PRO A 35 3.67 -8.53 5.35
N ILE A 36 4.65 -8.36 4.45
CA ILE A 36 5.28 -7.05 4.19
C ILE A 36 4.25 -6.07 3.61
N ALA A 37 3.47 -6.52 2.63
CA ALA A 37 2.43 -5.71 1.99
C ALA A 37 1.36 -5.25 3.00
N VAL A 38 0.92 -6.15 3.87
CA VAL A 38 -0.07 -5.85 4.91
C VAL A 38 0.51 -4.90 5.96
N ALA A 39 1.72 -5.16 6.45
CA ALA A 39 2.37 -4.31 7.45
C ALA A 39 2.57 -2.88 6.94
N ALA A 40 3.00 -2.73 5.69
CA ALA A 40 3.16 -1.42 5.06
C ALA A 40 1.81 -0.70 4.88
N TYR A 41 0.75 -1.43 4.49
CA TYR A 41 -0.60 -0.87 4.41
C TYR A 41 -1.10 -0.34 5.76
N VAL A 42 -0.89 -1.12 6.82
CA VAL A 42 -1.25 -0.73 8.19
C VAL A 42 -0.46 0.51 8.61
N ALA A 43 0.86 0.53 8.40
CA ALA A 43 1.72 1.64 8.75
C ALA A 43 1.32 2.95 8.04
N VAL A 44 1.13 2.90 6.71
CA VAL A 44 0.72 4.10 5.94
C VAL A 44 -0.69 4.56 6.33
N THR A 45 -1.60 3.63 6.61
CA THR A 45 -2.96 3.99 7.03
C THR A 45 -2.94 4.67 8.39
N LEU A 46 -2.22 4.14 9.37
CA LEU A 46 -2.07 4.78 10.69
C LEU A 46 -1.43 6.17 10.58
N ALA A 47 -0.41 6.34 9.75
CA ALA A 47 0.24 7.64 9.52
C ALA A 47 -0.70 8.69 8.93
N LEU A 48 -1.61 8.29 8.04
CA LEU A 48 -2.55 9.19 7.37
C LEU A 48 -3.88 9.35 8.11
N MET A 49 -4.22 8.45 9.04
CA MET A 49 -5.51 8.39 9.71
C MET A 49 -5.81 9.66 10.52
N GLY A 50 -4.83 10.18 11.26
CA GLY A 50 -4.99 11.42 12.03
C GLY A 50 -5.42 12.62 11.18
N PRO A 51 -4.65 12.97 10.12
CA PRO A 51 -5.05 14.00 9.15
C PRO A 51 -6.41 13.74 8.49
N MET A 52 -6.70 12.50 8.08
CA MET A 52 -7.97 12.14 7.45
C MET A 52 -9.19 12.42 8.32
N LEU A 53 -9.13 12.04 9.60
CA LEU A 53 -10.23 12.20 10.53
C LEU A 53 -10.46 13.65 10.94
N ARG A 54 -9.42 14.50 10.88
CA ARG A 54 -9.51 15.93 11.20
C ARG A 54 -10.06 16.75 10.04
N ASP A 55 -9.63 16.44 8.82
CA ASP A 55 -9.87 17.29 7.66
C ASP A 55 -11.13 16.91 6.87
N GLU A 56 -11.69 15.72 7.06
CA GLU A 56 -12.88 15.26 6.35
C GLU A 56 -14.05 14.97 7.30
N PRO A 57 -15.12 15.79 7.30
CA PRO A 57 -16.20 15.71 8.29
C PRO A 57 -17.04 14.42 8.20
N ASN A 58 -16.96 13.69 7.07
CA ASN A 58 -17.65 12.41 6.85
C ASN A 58 -16.72 11.19 7.01
N MET A 59 -15.48 11.39 7.44
CA MET A 59 -14.50 10.31 7.58
C MET A 59 -14.67 9.62 8.92
N THR A 60 -14.97 8.32 8.90
CA THR A 60 -15.02 7.48 10.09
C THR A 60 -13.76 6.61 10.18
N ASN A 61 -13.45 6.10 11.37
CA ASN A 61 -12.34 5.18 11.55
C ASN A 61 -12.41 3.99 10.58
N ARG A 62 -13.60 3.40 10.43
CA ARG A 62 -13.83 2.28 9.49
C ARG A 62 -13.52 2.67 8.05
N ARG A 63 -13.93 3.88 7.63
CA ARG A 63 -13.69 4.38 6.27
C ARG A 63 -12.20 4.68 6.03
N ALA A 64 -11.49 5.23 7.01
CA ALA A 64 -10.04 5.47 6.89
C ALA A 64 -9.24 4.18 6.59
N TRP A 65 -9.67 3.05 7.17
CA TRP A 65 -9.08 1.73 6.90
C TRP A 65 -9.39 1.17 5.51
N THR A 66 -10.50 1.55 4.89
CA THR A 66 -10.90 1.00 3.58
C THR A 66 -10.57 1.92 2.41
N VAL A 67 -10.41 3.22 2.66
CA VAL A 67 -10.02 4.20 1.63
C VAL A 67 -8.70 3.80 0.99
N GLY A 68 -8.71 3.59 -0.32
CA GLY A 68 -7.51 3.24 -1.08
C GLY A 68 -7.02 1.81 -0.94
N VAL A 69 -7.73 0.90 -0.25
CA VAL A 69 -7.29 -0.50 -0.10
C VAL A 69 -7.19 -1.21 -1.45
N GLY A 70 -8.20 -1.09 -2.31
CA GLY A 70 -8.21 -1.73 -3.62
C GLY A 70 -7.11 -1.19 -4.54
N ALA A 71 -6.91 0.13 -4.54
CA ALA A 71 -5.86 0.77 -5.32
C ALA A 71 -4.47 0.36 -4.84
N TYR A 72 -4.23 0.36 -3.53
CA TYR A 72 -2.99 -0.13 -2.93
C TYR A 72 -2.71 -1.58 -3.34
N THR A 73 -3.67 -2.49 -3.17
CA THR A 73 -3.51 -3.91 -3.49
C THR A 73 -3.21 -4.12 -4.97
N ALA A 74 -3.92 -3.43 -5.87
CA ALA A 74 -3.70 -3.54 -7.31
C ALA A 74 -2.30 -3.05 -7.71
N PHE A 75 -1.88 -1.88 -7.23
CA PHE A 75 -0.56 -1.34 -7.53
C PHE A 75 0.57 -2.19 -6.95
N TRP A 76 0.41 -2.70 -5.73
CA TRP A 76 1.37 -3.62 -5.11
C TRP A 76 1.51 -4.90 -5.93
N LEU A 77 0.40 -5.55 -6.31
CA LEU A 77 0.44 -6.77 -7.11
C LEU A 77 1.09 -6.55 -8.48
N LEU A 78 0.67 -5.51 -9.20
CA LEU A 78 1.19 -5.21 -10.53
C LEU A 78 2.69 -4.87 -10.50
N SER A 79 3.10 -4.04 -9.53
CA SER A 79 4.53 -3.69 -9.39
C SER A 79 5.36 -4.88 -8.91
N TRP A 80 4.86 -5.70 -7.98
CA TRP A 80 5.54 -6.93 -7.57
C TRP A 80 5.79 -7.86 -8.77
N LEU A 81 4.75 -8.13 -9.58
CA LEU A 81 4.89 -8.94 -10.79
C LEU A 81 5.86 -8.31 -11.80
N ALA A 82 5.74 -7.01 -12.06
CA ALA A 82 6.60 -6.32 -13.02
C ALA A 82 8.08 -6.37 -12.60
N PHE A 83 8.39 -6.05 -11.34
CA PHE A 83 9.76 -6.08 -10.84
C PHE A 83 10.30 -7.50 -10.66
N TYR A 84 9.47 -8.46 -10.26
CA TYR A 84 9.89 -9.86 -10.18
C TYR A 84 10.34 -10.39 -11.54
N ASN A 85 9.57 -10.13 -12.61
CA ASN A 85 9.96 -10.50 -13.97
C ASN A 85 11.18 -9.75 -14.49
N ALA A 86 11.43 -8.52 -14.01
CA ALA A 86 12.61 -7.75 -14.40
C ALA A 86 13.89 -8.15 -13.64
N LEU A 87 13.77 -8.84 -12.50
CA LEU A 87 14.88 -9.28 -11.66
C LEU A 87 15.33 -10.73 -11.95
N LEU A 88 14.52 -11.49 -12.69
CA LEU A 88 14.85 -12.83 -13.20
C LEU A 88 15.66 -12.74 -14.49
#